data_AF-A0AA35R3J0-F1
#
_entry.id   AF-A0AA35R3J0-F1
#
_cell.length_a   1.000
_cell.length_b   1.000
_cell.length_c   1.000
_cell.angle_alpha   90.00
_cell.angle_beta   90.00
_cell.angle_gamma   90.00
#
_symmetry.space_group_name_H-M   'P 1'
#
loop_
_entity.id
_entity.type
_entity.pdbx_description
1 polymer ?
#
loop_
_entity_poly.entity_id
_entity_poly.type
_entity_poly.pdbx_seq_one_letter_code
_entity_poly.pdbx_strand_id
1 'polypeptide(L)'
;MLTAIEKAETEEKKKELTVELKVMETRARKRSLGNIRFIGELFKLKMLSETIMHECMIRLLKSSSDEESLECFAGLITTTGRDLDIPEAKTRIDGYFSRIHQIIAKGKISARIRFMLQDVIELRKNKWVPRSSQTTSLKTIDQVLYVLLYYTDSVCQRFIENYLYIVHVYQISIRPQGQKA
;
A
#
# COMPACT_ATOMS: atom_id res chain seq x y z
N MET A 1 -24.51 -8.93 -5.67
CA MET A 1 -24.51 -9.69 -4.40
C MET A 1 -25.38 -9.06 -3.32
N LEU A 2 -25.28 -7.77 -3.01
CA LEU A 2 -26.16 -7.12 -2.03
C LEU A 2 -27.66 -7.30 -2.35
N THR A 3 -28.03 -7.07 -3.60
CA THR A 3 -29.40 -7.31 -4.11
C THR A 3 -29.81 -8.79 -4.07
N ALA A 4 -28.85 -9.73 -4.05
CA ALA A 4 -29.14 -11.17 -3.95
C ALA A 4 -29.33 -11.61 -2.49
N ILE A 5 -28.67 -10.94 -1.53
CA ILE A 5 -28.91 -11.12 -0.09
C ILE A 5 -30.30 -10.60 0.26
N GLU A 6 -30.69 -9.42 -0.23
CA GLU A 6 -32.02 -8.84 0.03
C GLU A 6 -33.16 -9.69 -0.53
N LYS A 7 -32.92 -10.37 -1.65
CA LYS A 7 -33.91 -11.22 -2.34
C LYS A 7 -33.91 -12.68 -1.87
N ALA A 8 -33.01 -13.07 -0.96
CA ALA A 8 -32.95 -14.45 -0.50
C ALA A 8 -34.17 -14.78 0.39
N GLU A 9 -34.86 -15.86 0.06
CA GLU A 9 -36.13 -16.26 0.67
C GLU A 9 -35.98 -16.81 2.09
N THR A 10 -34.82 -17.40 2.42
CA THR A 10 -34.54 -18.00 3.73
C THR A 10 -33.43 -17.26 4.48
N GLU A 11 -33.53 -17.23 5.80
CA GLU A 11 -32.50 -16.64 6.66
C GLU A 11 -31.18 -17.41 6.58
N GLU A 12 -31.24 -18.73 6.37
CA GLU A 12 -30.06 -19.57 6.10
C GLU A 12 -29.34 -19.11 4.82
N LYS A 13 -30.08 -18.84 3.73
CA LYS A 13 -29.47 -18.40 2.47
C LYS A 13 -28.91 -16.98 2.57
N LYS A 14 -29.57 -16.08 3.32
CA LYS A 14 -29.03 -14.74 3.63
C LYS A 14 -27.71 -14.83 4.39
N LYS A 15 -27.64 -15.70 5.41
CA LYS A 15 -26.41 -15.92 6.19
C LYS A 15 -25.28 -16.46 5.32
N GLU A 16 -25.56 -17.46 4.48
CA GLU A 16 -24.57 -18.03 3.56
C GLU A 16 -24.01 -16.97 2.58
N LEU A 17 -24.90 -16.23 1.91
CA LEU A 17 -24.50 -15.16 0.96
C LEU A 17 -23.74 -14.02 1.66
N THR A 18 -24.07 -13.72 2.92
CA THR A 18 -23.35 -12.72 3.71
C THR A 18 -21.93 -13.18 4.06
N VAL A 19 -21.76 -14.46 4.39
CA VAL A 19 -20.44 -15.05 4.63
C VAL A 19 -19.62 -15.02 3.34
N GLU A 20 -20.21 -15.43 2.22
CA GLU A 20 -19.54 -15.42 0.92
C GLU A 20 -19.11 -14.01 0.51
N LEU A 21 -19.99 -13.01 0.68
CA LEU A 21 -19.67 -11.61 0.43
C LEU A 21 -18.47 -11.14 1.27
N LYS A 22 -18.46 -11.43 2.58
CA LYS A 22 -17.34 -11.07 3.47
C LYS A 22 -16.04 -11.73 3.06
N VAL A 23 -16.07 -12.98 2.62
CA VAL A 23 -14.89 -13.71 2.12
C VAL A 23 -14.35 -13.03 0.86
N MET A 24 -15.23 -12.69 -0.08
CA MET A 24 -14.83 -11.99 -1.30
C MET A 24 -14.27 -10.59 -1.03
N GLU A 25 -14.90 -9.82 -0.15
CA GLU A 25 -14.40 -8.50 0.28
C GLU A 25 -13.02 -8.61 0.91
N THR A 26 -12.82 -9.58 1.81
CA THR A 26 -11.52 -9.83 2.45
C THR A 26 -10.46 -10.19 1.40
N ARG A 27 -10.80 -11.05 0.43
CA ARG A 27 -9.89 -11.44 -0.65
C ARG A 27 -9.54 -10.25 -1.54
N ALA A 28 -10.52 -9.42 -1.89
CA ALA A 28 -10.32 -8.22 -2.69
C ALA A 28 -9.43 -7.20 -1.96
N ARG A 29 -9.63 -7.02 -0.65
CA ARG A 29 -8.80 -6.15 0.20
C ARG A 29 -7.36 -6.63 0.30
N LYS A 30 -7.13 -7.92 0.53
CA LYS A 30 -5.76 -8.48 0.54
C LYS A 30 -5.05 -8.24 -0.79
N ARG A 31 -5.76 -8.45 -1.90
CA ARG A 31 -5.22 -8.18 -3.24
C ARG A 31 -4.88 -6.70 -3.44
N SER A 32 -5.75 -5.79 -3.02
CA SER A 32 -5.50 -4.35 -3.19
C SER A 32 -4.32 -3.86 -2.36
N LEU A 33 -4.14 -4.36 -1.13
CA LEU A 33 -2.94 -4.08 -0.32
C LEU A 33 -1.67 -4.66 -0.96
N GLY A 34 -1.74 -5.87 -1.51
CA GLY A 34 -0.64 -6.46 -2.28
C GLY A 34 -0.24 -5.62 -3.49
N ASN A 35 -1.22 -5.12 -4.25
CA ASN A 35 -0.99 -4.23 -5.38
C ASN A 35 -0.33 -2.92 -4.95
N ILE A 36 -0.73 -2.32 -3.83
CA ILE A 36 -0.12 -1.09 -3.31
C ILE A 36 1.34 -1.32 -2.91
N ARG A 37 1.65 -2.45 -2.25
CA ARG A 37 3.04 -2.82 -1.93
C ARG A 37 3.87 -2.98 -3.20
N PHE A 38 3.32 -3.64 -4.20
CA PHE A 38 3.98 -3.82 -5.50
C PHE A 38 4.24 -2.49 -6.22
N ILE A 39 3.27 -1.57 -6.21
CA ILE A 39 3.43 -0.19 -6.71
C ILE A 39 4.60 0.50 -6.00
N GLY A 40 4.73 0.33 -4.68
CA GLY A 40 5.88 0.83 -3.91
C GLY A 40 7.23 0.34 -4.42
N GLU A 41 7.34 -0.94 -4.74
CA GLU A 41 8.55 -1.52 -5.30
C GLU A 41 8.86 -0.97 -6.70
N LEU A 42 7.85 -0.79 -7.54
CA LEU A 42 8.02 -0.14 -8.85
C LEU A 42 8.46 1.33 -8.74
N PHE A 43 7.94 2.06 -7.76
CA PHE A 43 8.34 3.44 -7.51
C PHE A 43 9.81 3.55 -7.09
N LYS A 44 10.30 2.61 -6.27
CA LYS A 44 11.73 2.53 -5.90
C LYS A 44 12.64 2.35 -7.12
N LEU A 45 12.15 1.65 -8.15
CA LEU A 45 12.83 1.48 -9.44
C LEU A 45 12.67 2.69 -10.37
N LYS A 46 12.07 3.79 -9.89
CA LYS A 46 11.78 5.02 -10.67
C LYS A 46 10.92 4.78 -11.91
N MET A 47 10.12 3.71 -11.89
CA MET A 47 9.20 3.36 -13.00
C MET A 47 7.83 4.05 -12.88
N LEU A 48 7.54 4.65 -11.73
CA LEU A 48 6.28 5.34 -11.44
C LEU A 48 6.56 6.75 -10.92
N SER A 49 5.61 7.66 -11.16
CA SER A 49 5.68 9.01 -10.61
C SER A 49 5.23 9.08 -9.15
N GLU A 50 5.65 10.13 -8.48
CA GLU A 50 5.25 10.51 -7.13
C GLU A 50 3.73 10.66 -6.99
N THR A 51 3.03 11.08 -8.06
CA THR A 51 1.57 11.22 -8.07
C THR A 51 0.86 9.91 -7.74
N ILE A 52 1.26 8.81 -8.37
CA ILE A 52 0.66 7.48 -8.11
C ILE A 52 0.92 7.04 -6.67
N MET A 53 2.11 7.33 -6.14
CA MET A 53 2.45 7.03 -4.75
C MET A 53 1.61 7.82 -3.76
N HIS A 54 1.40 9.12 -4.01
CA HIS A 54 0.55 9.96 -3.16
C HIS A 54 -0.90 9.45 -3.09
N GLU A 55 -1.46 8.97 -4.21
CA GLU A 55 -2.78 8.34 -4.22
C GLU A 55 -2.83 7.06 -3.37
N CYS A 56 -1.78 6.24 -3.43
CA CYS A 56 -1.65 5.07 -2.57
C CYS A 56 -1.63 5.45 -1.09
N MET A 57 -0.84 6.46 -0.71
CA MET A 57 -0.77 6.95 0.68
C MET A 57 -2.13 7.44 1.19
N ILE A 58 -2.84 8.23 0.39
CA ILE A 58 -4.18 8.75 0.73
C ILE A 58 -5.17 7.59 0.91
N ARG A 59 -5.13 6.61 0.01
CA ARG A 59 -6.02 5.44 0.06
C ARG A 59 -5.83 4.64 1.33
N LEU A 60 -4.58 4.42 1.76
CA LEU A 60 -4.26 3.68 2.99
C LEU A 60 -4.71 4.42 4.26
N LEU A 61 -4.67 5.76 4.26
CA LEU A 61 -5.08 6.60 5.40
C LEU A 61 -6.58 6.91 5.48
N LYS A 62 -7.37 6.43 4.51
CA LYS A 62 -8.83 6.67 4.44
C LYS A 62 -9.55 6.13 5.67
N SER A 63 -9.23 4.90 6.10
CA SER A 63 -9.82 4.27 7.28
C SER A 63 -8.90 4.38 8.49
N SER A 64 -9.36 5.03 9.57
CA SER A 64 -8.55 5.24 10.79
C SER A 64 -8.45 4.02 11.70
N SER A 65 -9.23 2.98 11.46
CA SER A 65 -9.26 1.75 12.28
C SER A 65 -8.79 0.51 11.53
N ASP A 66 -8.39 0.67 10.26
CA ASP A 66 -7.83 -0.42 9.47
C ASP A 66 -6.33 -0.56 9.75
N GLU A 67 -6.01 -1.44 10.69
CA GLU A 67 -4.62 -1.69 11.08
C GLU A 67 -3.74 -2.26 9.96
N GLU A 68 -4.30 -3.08 9.05
CA GLU A 68 -3.53 -3.63 7.92
C GLU A 68 -3.13 -2.53 6.93
N SER A 69 -4.04 -1.59 6.66
CA SER A 69 -3.75 -0.43 5.82
C SER A 69 -2.75 0.51 6.48
N LEU A 70 -2.85 0.72 7.79
CA LEU A 70 -1.90 1.55 8.56
C LEU A 70 -0.50 0.94 8.59
N GLU A 71 -0.39 -0.38 8.78
CA GLU A 71 0.88 -1.10 8.68
C GLU A 71 1.47 -0.98 7.26
N CYS A 72 0.63 -1.15 6.23
CA CYS A 72 1.06 -0.97 4.84
C CYS A 72 1.54 0.46 4.58
N PHE A 73 0.85 1.48 5.12
CA PHE A 73 1.25 2.88 5.00
C PHE A 73 2.61 3.10 5.66
N ALA A 74 2.79 2.63 6.90
CA ALA A 74 4.02 2.79 7.64
C ALA A 74 5.22 2.14 6.91
N GLY A 75 5.05 0.93 6.39
CA GLY A 75 6.09 0.26 5.60
C GLY A 75 6.43 1.00 4.30
N LEU A 76 5.40 1.50 3.60
CA LEU A 76 5.58 2.21 2.33
C LEU A 76 6.29 3.54 2.53
N ILE A 77 5.84 4.36 3.48
CA ILE A 77 6.41 5.69 3.74
C ILE A 77 7.81 5.59 4.36
N THR A 78 8.13 4.53 5.10
CA THR A 78 9.48 4.32 5.64
C THR A 78 10.52 4.17 4.52
N THR A 79 10.16 3.52 3.43
CA THR A 79 11.08 3.24 2.31
C THR A 79 11.06 4.34 1.24
N THR A 80 9.89 4.92 0.98
CA THR A 80 9.69 5.90 -0.10
C THR A 80 9.64 7.35 0.40
N GLY A 81 9.54 7.58 1.71
CA GLY A 81 9.29 8.89 2.29
C GLY A 81 10.37 9.93 1.97
N ARG A 82 11.64 9.53 1.86
CA ARG A 82 12.73 10.42 1.44
C ARG A 82 12.52 10.98 0.03
N ASP A 83 12.06 10.14 -0.89
CA ASP A 83 11.79 10.53 -2.28
C ASP A 83 10.50 11.36 -2.42
N LEU A 84 9.55 11.19 -1.48
CA LEU A 84 8.25 11.86 -1.53
C LEU A 84 8.20 13.18 -0.73
N ASP A 85 9.07 13.36 0.27
CA ASP A 85 9.13 14.57 1.12
C ASP A 85 10.01 15.66 0.50
N ILE A 86 9.60 16.08 -0.70
CA ILE A 86 10.18 17.19 -1.47
C ILE A 86 9.39 18.49 -1.24
N PRO A 87 10.00 19.68 -1.41
CA PRO A 87 9.35 20.96 -1.18
C PRO A 87 8.00 21.12 -1.91
N GLU A 88 7.91 20.63 -3.14
CA GLU A 88 6.73 20.70 -4.01
C GLU A 88 5.56 19.87 -3.49
N ALA A 89 5.86 18.79 -2.75
CA ALA A 89 4.87 17.86 -2.20
C ALA A 89 4.63 18.06 -0.70
N LYS A 90 5.27 19.06 -0.08
CA LYS A 90 5.25 19.29 1.36
C LYS A 90 3.85 19.30 1.96
N THR A 91 2.90 19.99 1.34
CA THR A 91 1.50 20.06 1.81
C THR A 91 0.85 18.69 1.87
N ARG A 92 1.12 17.80 0.91
CA ARG A 92 0.57 16.43 0.88
C ARG A 92 1.16 15.60 2.01
N ILE A 93 2.48 15.62 2.18
CA ILE A 93 3.15 14.87 3.25
C ILE A 93 2.71 15.39 4.62
N ASP A 94 2.67 16.71 4.83
CA ASP A 94 2.19 17.30 6.07
C ASP A 94 0.75 16.87 6.40
N GLY A 95 -0.10 16.72 5.36
CA GLY A 95 -1.42 16.13 5.48
C GLY A 95 -1.41 14.68 6.01
N TYR A 96 -0.51 13.83 5.51
CA TYR A 96 -0.38 12.45 5.99
C TYR A 96 0.03 12.39 7.46
N PHE A 97 1.02 13.20 7.84
CA PHE A 97 1.53 13.23 9.20
C PHE A 97 0.49 13.80 10.19
N SER A 98 -0.25 14.84 9.78
CA SER A 98 -1.42 15.33 10.53
C SER A 98 -2.47 14.23 10.72
N ARG A 99 -2.76 13.46 9.67
CA ARG A 99 -3.74 12.37 9.74
C ARG A 99 -3.32 11.27 10.70
N ILE A 100 -2.07 10.79 10.67
CA ILE A 100 -1.61 9.75 11.61
C ILE A 100 -1.55 10.26 13.05
N HIS A 101 -1.23 11.55 13.28
CA HIS A 101 -1.33 12.16 14.60
C HIS A 101 -2.76 12.08 15.16
N GLN A 102 -3.78 12.39 14.34
CA GLN A 102 -5.17 12.25 14.75
C GLN A 102 -5.57 10.80 15.03
N ILE A 103 -5.07 9.84 14.24
CA ILE A 103 -5.36 8.42 14.43
C ILE A 103 -4.79 7.92 15.76
N ILE A 104 -3.53 8.28 16.07
CA ILE A 104 -2.89 7.96 17.35
C ILE A 104 -3.67 8.57 18.52
N ALA A 105 -4.04 9.85 18.42
CA ALA A 105 -4.76 10.58 19.48
C ALA A 105 -6.14 9.97 19.79
N LYS A 106 -6.82 9.40 18.79
CA LYS A 106 -8.12 8.72 18.98
C LYS A 106 -8.02 7.43 19.79
N GLY A 107 -6.85 6.82 19.90
CA GLY A 107 -6.63 5.62 20.73
C GLY A 107 -7.36 4.34 20.26
N LYS A 108 -7.91 4.31 19.05
CA LYS A 108 -8.70 3.17 18.51
C LYS A 108 -7.85 2.07 17.86
N ILE A 109 -6.53 2.22 17.86
CA ILE A 109 -5.58 1.29 17.26
C ILE A 109 -4.76 0.59 18.35
N SER A 110 -4.29 -0.62 18.04
CA SER A 110 -3.41 -1.42 18.88
C SER A 110 -2.10 -0.69 19.20
N ALA A 111 -1.48 -1.07 20.32
CA ALA A 111 -0.20 -0.50 20.73
C ALA A 111 0.89 -0.70 19.66
N ARG A 112 0.91 -1.87 18.99
CA ARG A 112 1.84 -2.17 17.89
C ARG A 112 1.75 -1.12 16.78
N ILE A 113 0.55 -0.86 16.26
CA ILE A 113 0.35 0.12 15.18
C ILE A 113 0.66 1.53 15.67
N ARG A 114 0.30 1.86 16.92
CA ARG A 114 0.63 3.16 17.51
C ARG A 114 2.13 3.42 17.53
N PHE A 115 2.92 2.48 18.05
CA PHE A 115 4.38 2.60 18.07
C PHE A 115 4.95 2.67 16.66
N MET A 116 4.47 1.82 15.75
CA MET A 116 4.91 1.84 14.35
C MET A 116 4.66 3.21 13.67
N LEU A 117 3.52 3.85 13.92
CA LEU A 117 3.24 5.20 13.40
C LEU A 117 4.09 6.28 14.10
N GLN A 118 4.39 6.12 15.39
CA GLN A 118 5.31 7.00 16.11
C GLN A 118 6.74 6.91 15.56
N ASP A 119 7.22 5.71 15.22
CA ASP A 119 8.53 5.50 14.61
C ASP A 119 8.63 6.22 13.26
N VAL A 120 7.57 6.20 12.46
CA VAL A 120 7.49 6.96 11.20
C VAL A 120 7.54 8.48 11.43
N ILE A 121 6.83 8.98 12.44
CA ILE A 121 6.88 10.39 12.85
C ILE A 121 8.30 10.79 13.25
N GLU A 122 8.98 9.96 14.03
CA GLU A 122 10.36 10.20 14.43
C GLU A 122 11.32 10.13 13.25
N LEU A 123 11.18 9.15 12.36
CA LEU A 123 11.99 9.01 11.16
C LEU A 123 11.94 10.28 10.29
N ARG A 124 10.75 10.85 10.09
CA ARG A 124 10.61 12.11 9.35
C ARG A 124 11.26 13.28 10.09
N LYS A 125 11.07 13.39 11.41
CA LYS A 125 11.74 14.42 12.23
C LYS A 125 13.27 14.31 12.12
N ASN A 126 13.79 13.10 12.01
CA ASN A 126 15.21 12.82 11.78
C ASN A 126 15.60 12.87 10.29
N LYS A 127 14.86 13.60 9.45
CA LYS A 127 15.14 13.81 8.03
C LYS A 127 15.34 12.51 7.24
N TRP A 128 14.54 11.48 7.55
CA TRP A 128 14.59 10.17 6.89
C TRP A 128 15.94 9.45 7.03
N VAL A 129 16.64 9.71 8.14
CA VAL A 129 17.86 8.99 8.53
C VAL A 129 17.48 7.94 9.59
N PRO A 130 17.66 6.64 9.30
CA PRO A 130 17.41 5.58 10.29
C PRO A 130 18.33 5.75 11.52
N ARG A 131 17.79 5.44 12.70
CA ARG A 131 18.48 5.55 14.01
C ARG A 131 19.50 4.40 14.19
N SER A 132 20.60 4.42 13.44
CA SER A 132 21.75 3.48 13.49
C SER A 132 21.50 2.03 13.02
N SER A 133 22.33 1.62 12.06
CA SER A 133 22.52 0.28 11.53
C SER A 133 23.39 -0.60 12.44
N GLN A 134 22.88 -1.03 13.60
CA GLN A 134 23.52 -2.10 14.38
C GLN A 134 22.49 -3.15 14.82
N THR A 135 22.79 -4.40 14.47
CA THR A 135 22.06 -5.66 14.80
C THR A 135 20.82 -5.89 13.93
N THR A 136 20.90 -6.56 12.78
CA THR A 136 21.17 -8.01 12.71
C THR A 136 21.70 -8.37 11.31
N SER A 137 22.94 -8.84 11.24
CA SER A 137 23.41 -9.61 10.09
C SER A 137 22.72 -10.99 10.11
N LEU A 138 21.77 -11.22 9.21
CA LEU A 138 21.38 -12.56 8.79
C LEU A 138 21.57 -12.67 7.27
N LYS A 139 22.47 -13.59 6.92
CA LYS A 139 22.85 -14.12 5.61
C LYS A 139 21.56 -14.63 4.91
N THR A 140 21.33 -14.60 3.60
CA THR A 140 22.22 -14.70 2.44
C THR A 140 21.40 -14.21 1.22
N ILE A 141 21.93 -13.26 0.44
CA ILE A 141 21.30 -12.73 -0.79
C ILE A 141 21.21 -13.81 -1.89
N ASP A 142 22.06 -14.83 -1.84
CA ASP A 142 22.16 -15.84 -2.90
C ASP A 142 20.95 -16.78 -3.03
N GLN A 143 20.18 -17.02 -1.96
CA GLN A 143 19.01 -17.90 -2.05
C GLN A 143 17.76 -17.19 -2.61
N VAL A 144 17.66 -15.87 -2.49
CA VAL A 144 16.50 -15.10 -2.98
C VAL A 144 16.59 -14.85 -4.48
N LEU A 145 17.81 -14.64 -5.01
CA LEU A 145 18.02 -14.45 -6.44
C LEU A 145 17.74 -15.70 -7.28
N TYR A 146 18.02 -16.90 -6.76
CA TYR A 146 17.76 -18.16 -7.49
C TYR A 146 16.25 -18.42 -7.67
N VAL A 147 15.41 -17.99 -6.73
CA VAL A 147 13.95 -18.16 -6.81
C VAL A 147 13.31 -17.16 -7.80
N LEU A 148 13.87 -15.95 -7.91
CA LEU A 148 13.35 -14.91 -8.81
C LEU A 148 13.69 -15.14 -10.28
N LEU A 149 14.78 -15.86 -10.57
CA LEU A 149 15.18 -16.19 -11.95
C LEU A 149 14.45 -17.43 -12.53
N TYR A 150 13.82 -18.26 -11.69
CA TYR A 150 13.11 -19.48 -12.11
C TYR A 150 11.59 -19.36 -12.22
N TYR A 151 11.00 -18.21 -11.87
CA TYR A 151 9.55 -17.97 -11.95
C TYR A 151 9.16 -17.11 -13.17
N THR A 152 9.77 -17.39 -14.33
CA THR A 152 9.22 -16.96 -15.62
C THR A 152 8.16 -17.97 -16.06
N ASP A 153 6.95 -17.89 -15.53
CA ASP A 153 5.80 -18.45 -16.25
C ASP A 153 4.46 -17.85 -15.80
N SER A 154 3.57 -17.62 -16.77
CA SER A 154 2.16 -17.20 -16.71
C SER A 154 1.76 -15.93 -15.91
N VAL A 155 2.56 -15.42 -14.97
CA VAL A 155 2.24 -14.21 -14.17
C VAL A 155 2.51 -12.93 -14.96
N CYS A 156 3.56 -12.89 -15.80
CA CYS A 156 3.83 -11.76 -16.70
C CYS A 156 2.71 -11.51 -17.73
N GLN A 157 1.91 -12.52 -18.07
CA GLN A 157 0.79 -12.34 -19.01
C GLN A 157 -0.41 -11.67 -18.32
N ARG A 158 -0.66 -11.97 -17.03
CA ARG A 158 -1.59 -11.20 -16.19
C ARG A 158 -1.10 -9.79 -15.88
N PHE A 159 0.21 -9.55 -15.98
CA PHE A 159 0.82 -8.23 -15.82
C PHE A 159 0.34 -7.27 -16.91
N ILE A 160 0.24 -7.72 -18.16
CA ILE A 160 -0.24 -6.89 -19.29
C ILE A 160 -1.76 -6.66 -19.19
N GLU A 161 -2.54 -7.68 -18.83
CA GLU A 161 -4.00 -7.57 -18.72
C GLU A 161 -4.45 -6.70 -17.52
N ASN A 162 -3.77 -6.77 -16.37
CA ASN A 162 -4.04 -5.85 -15.25
C ASN A 162 -3.53 -4.43 -15.52
N TYR A 163 -2.45 -4.30 -16.29
CA TYR A 163 -1.92 -2.99 -16.69
C TYR A 163 -2.89 -2.26 -17.62
N LEU A 164 -3.54 -2.94 -18.57
CA LEU A 164 -4.63 -2.36 -19.36
C LEU A 164 -5.87 -2.02 -18.51
N TYR A 165 -6.24 -2.86 -17.52
CA TYR A 165 -7.37 -2.56 -16.64
C TYR A 165 -7.14 -1.31 -15.77
N ILE A 166 -5.93 -1.14 -15.23
CA ILE A 166 -5.57 0.05 -14.44
C ILE A 166 -5.55 1.30 -15.31
N VAL A 167 -5.00 1.23 -16.53
CA VAL A 167 -4.98 2.36 -17.47
C VAL A 167 -6.39 2.74 -17.93
N HIS A 168 -7.26 1.76 -18.19
CA HIS A 168 -8.61 1.96 -18.71
C HIS A 168 -9.63 2.40 -17.64
N VAL A 169 -9.47 1.97 -16.38
CA VAL A 169 -10.36 2.38 -15.28
C VAL A 169 -9.97 3.73 -14.69
N TYR A 170 -8.69 4.11 -14.73
CA TYR A 170 -8.18 5.34 -14.10
C TYR A 170 -7.71 6.44 -15.08
N GLN A 171 -7.88 6.26 -16.41
CA GLN A 171 -7.41 7.19 -17.46
C GLN A 171 -5.96 7.70 -17.25
N ILE A 172 -5.04 6.79 -16.93
CA ILE A 172 -3.65 7.15 -16.62
C ILE A 172 -2.85 7.28 -17.92
N SER A 173 -2.40 8.50 -18.25
CA SER A 173 -1.44 8.74 -19.34
C SER A 173 -0.04 8.33 -18.89
N ILE A 174 0.47 7.23 -19.42
CA ILE A 174 1.81 6.73 -19.13
C ILE A 174 2.79 7.40 -20.08
N ARG A 175 3.51 8.41 -19.59
CA ARG A 175 4.73 8.91 -20.25
C ARG A 175 5.95 8.30 -19.56
N PRO A 176 6.84 7.61 -20.28
CA PRO A 176 8.14 7.24 -19.73
C PRO A 176 8.91 8.50 -19.38
N GLN A 177 9.39 8.61 -18.14
CA GLN A 177 10.26 9.72 -17.76
C GLN A 177 11.61 9.53 -18.46
N GLY A 178 11.89 10.37 -19.46
CA GLY A 178 13.12 10.30 -20.25
C GLY A 178 13.15 11.10 -21.56
N GLN A 179 12.01 11.56 -22.10
CA GLN A 179 12.02 12.46 -23.26
C GLN A 179 11.79 13.91 -22.82
N LYS A 180 12.89 14.66 -22.76
CA LYS A 180 12.85 16.13 -22.85
C LYS A 180 12.33 16.50 -24.24
N ALA A 181 11.45 17.51 -24.29
CA ALA A 181 11.18 18.25 -25.52
C ALA A 181 12.42 19.05 -25.93
#